data_AF-A0A238J9G8-F1
#
_entry.id   AF-A0A238J9G8-F1
#
_cell.length_a   1.000
_cell.length_b   1.000
_cell.length_c   1.000
_cell.angle_alpha   90.00
_cell.angle_beta   90.00
_cell.angle_gamma   90.00
#
_symmetry.space_group_name_H-M   'P 1'
#
loop_
_entity.id
_entity.type
_entity.pdbx_description
1 polymer ?
#
loop_
_entity_poly.entity_id
_entity_poly.type
_entity_poly.pdbx_seq_one_letter_code
_entity_poly.pdbx_strand_id
1 'polypeptide(L)'
;MTQLENRIAQGKGDEKADKVLRGGQIFDLMTGALLSGDVAICGDRIVGVFDDYDGKEIIDVSGLILVPGFIDTHLHIESSLITPFEFDRCVTPRGITTAICDPHEIANVIGAEGIRYFQKASEHTLLDIKVQLSSCVPSTHMETAGAALSAADLAPLRGHASGLGLAEFMNYPGVIFRDPDCMDKLALFEEGHIDGHCPLLSGKDLNAYISAGIRTEHEATSPEEALEKLRKGMRVLIREGSVSKDLHALQPLLDERTSPYMCLCTDDRNPLDIGEHGHLDYMIRELIRLGTPPLAAYRAASLSAAEAFGLKDRGMIAPGKRADIVAIDALESCNAQLVLAGGIVVSETSFAARGDVAPVGRNSVKAPVLQASDFRTRANKVETDVIGIREGQILTDHLHEDIAIKDGDKHPDVSRDLVRISVVERHGQNGNIATGFVKGFGLQAGAIASTVCHDHHNIACVGVDYADMAVAANRLSEIEGGFIVARDGEILAELALPVAGLMSLLSFEEVREKLIDLRSAARTLGVTLEEPFLQLAFLALPVIPALKITDRGMVDVHKFEIIS
;
A
#
# COMPACT_ATOMS: atom_id res chain seq x y z
N MET A 1 29.22 29.60 -12.66
CA MET A 1 29.25 28.27 -13.31
C MET A 1 27.84 27.72 -13.36
N THR A 2 27.51 26.99 -14.42
CA THR A 2 26.24 26.26 -14.50
C THR A 2 26.20 25.12 -13.47
N GLN A 3 25.02 24.58 -13.15
CA GLN A 3 24.91 23.41 -12.26
C GLN A 3 25.73 22.21 -12.78
N LEU A 4 25.83 22.06 -14.11
CA LEU A 4 26.61 21.00 -14.74
C LEU A 4 28.12 21.22 -14.58
N GLU A 5 28.60 22.44 -14.79
CA GLU A 5 30.02 22.79 -14.57
C GLU A 5 30.42 22.55 -13.11
N ASN A 6 29.58 22.93 -12.15
CA ASN A 6 29.83 22.67 -10.73
C ASN A 6 29.96 21.17 -10.44
N ARG A 7 29.04 20.35 -10.99
CA ARG A 7 29.07 18.90 -10.82
C ARG A 7 30.35 18.29 -11.39
N ILE A 8 30.77 18.74 -12.57
CA ILE A 8 32.02 18.27 -13.20
C ILE A 8 33.24 18.71 -12.39
N ALA A 9 33.31 19.98 -11.95
CA ALA A 9 34.42 20.51 -11.18
C ALA A 9 34.58 19.79 -9.82
N GLN A 10 33.47 19.60 -9.09
CA GLN A 10 33.47 18.88 -7.82
C GLN A 10 33.76 17.38 -8.00
N GLY A 11 33.17 16.73 -9.02
CA GLY A 11 33.43 15.31 -9.30
C GLY A 11 34.88 15.02 -9.74
N LYS A 12 35.52 15.98 -10.43
CA LYS A 12 36.93 15.93 -10.79
C LYS A 12 37.88 16.27 -9.63
N GLY A 13 37.37 16.91 -8.57
CA GLY A 13 38.16 17.39 -7.43
C GLY A 13 38.85 18.75 -7.68
N ASP A 14 38.48 19.49 -8.73
CA ASP A 14 38.98 20.86 -8.96
C ASP A 14 38.39 21.84 -7.92
N GLU A 15 37.19 21.54 -7.40
CA GLU A 15 36.53 22.25 -6.31
C GLU A 15 36.09 21.30 -5.20
N LYS A 16 35.90 21.83 -3.98
CA LYS A 16 35.33 21.06 -2.87
C LYS A 16 33.89 20.67 -3.15
N ALA A 17 33.57 19.40 -2.92
CA ALA A 17 32.21 18.91 -2.95
C ALA A 17 31.34 19.62 -1.88
N ASP A 18 30.03 19.68 -2.09
CA ASP A 18 29.12 20.28 -1.09
C ASP A 18 29.10 19.43 0.19
N LYS A 19 29.05 18.11 0.05
CA LYS A 19 29.18 17.12 1.13
C LYS A 19 30.10 15.99 0.70
N VAL A 20 30.81 15.41 1.68
CA VAL A 20 31.58 14.17 1.51
C VAL A 20 31.21 13.20 2.62
N LEU A 21 30.79 11.98 2.26
CA LEU A 21 30.67 10.86 3.21
C LEU A 21 32.02 10.14 3.24
N ARG A 22 32.64 10.03 4.42
CA ARG A 22 34.01 9.51 4.58
C ARG A 22 34.10 8.35 5.57
N GLY A 23 34.95 7.37 5.25
CA GLY A 23 35.36 6.29 6.16
C GLY A 23 34.51 5.02 6.11
N GLY A 24 33.40 5.02 5.36
CA GLY A 24 32.53 3.86 5.17
C GLY A 24 32.96 2.97 4.01
N GLN A 25 32.24 1.86 3.83
CA GLN A 25 32.38 0.99 2.65
C GLN A 25 31.13 1.07 1.78
N ILE A 26 31.29 1.26 0.46
CA ILE A 26 30.19 1.29 -0.50
C ILE A 26 29.89 -0.14 -0.94
N PHE A 27 28.62 -0.57 -0.81
CA PHE A 27 28.19 -1.85 -1.36
C PHE A 27 27.92 -1.70 -2.86
N ASP A 28 28.84 -2.23 -3.67
CA ASP A 28 28.73 -2.15 -5.13
C ASP A 28 27.71 -3.15 -5.65
N LEU A 29 26.56 -2.65 -6.11
CA LEU A 29 25.49 -3.45 -6.67
C LEU A 29 25.83 -4.05 -8.05
N MET A 30 27.00 -3.79 -8.62
CA MET A 30 27.46 -4.47 -9.83
C MET A 30 28.21 -5.76 -9.52
N THR A 31 29.15 -5.72 -8.59
CA THR A 31 30.04 -6.85 -8.27
C THR A 31 29.71 -7.58 -6.97
N GLY A 32 28.92 -6.98 -6.08
CA GLY A 32 28.68 -7.48 -4.73
C GLY A 32 29.84 -7.24 -3.76
N ALA A 33 30.84 -6.44 -4.15
CA ALA A 33 31.97 -6.11 -3.29
C ALA A 33 31.67 -4.93 -2.34
N LEU A 34 32.31 -4.93 -1.17
CA LEU A 34 32.39 -3.77 -0.29
C LEU A 34 33.66 -2.98 -0.63
N LEU A 35 33.49 -1.80 -1.23
CA LEU A 35 34.58 -0.96 -1.74
C LEU A 35 34.82 0.23 -0.81
N SER A 36 36.09 0.58 -0.59
CA SER A 36 36.47 1.76 0.19
C SER A 36 36.52 3.02 -0.69
N GLY A 37 36.49 4.19 -0.04
CA GLY A 37 36.61 5.50 -0.67
C GLY A 37 35.46 6.41 -0.27
N ASP A 38 35.61 7.71 -0.54
CA ASP A 38 34.60 8.70 -0.18
C ASP A 38 33.40 8.66 -1.15
N VAL A 39 32.26 9.20 -0.72
CA VAL A 39 31.15 9.59 -1.61
C VAL A 39 31.03 11.10 -1.62
N ALA A 40 31.34 11.73 -2.76
CA ALA A 40 31.25 13.17 -2.95
C ALA A 40 29.88 13.57 -3.55
N ILE A 41 29.27 14.61 -2.98
CA ILE A 41 27.91 15.06 -3.32
C ILE A 41 27.92 16.55 -3.68
N CYS A 42 27.28 16.90 -4.80
CA CYS A 42 27.04 18.27 -5.29
C CYS A 42 25.52 18.51 -5.36
N GLY A 43 24.98 19.36 -4.50
CA GLY A 43 23.55 19.52 -4.32
C GLY A 43 22.85 18.19 -4.05
N ASP A 44 22.07 17.74 -5.03
CA ASP A 44 21.25 16.53 -4.99
C ASP A 44 21.85 15.34 -5.75
N ARG A 45 23.10 15.44 -6.21
CA ARG A 45 23.75 14.41 -7.02
C ARG A 45 25.06 13.94 -6.41
N ILE A 46 25.29 12.63 -6.49
CA ILE A 46 26.60 12.02 -6.30
C ILE A 46 27.46 12.43 -7.49
N VAL A 47 28.69 12.91 -7.24
CA VAL A 47 29.64 13.35 -8.27
C VAL A 47 30.94 12.56 -8.27
N GLY A 48 31.22 11.81 -7.21
CA GLY A 48 32.45 11.02 -7.06
C GLY A 48 32.29 9.89 -6.05
N VAL A 49 32.98 8.79 -6.30
CA VAL A 49 33.01 7.57 -5.46
C VAL A 49 34.39 6.91 -5.55
N PHE A 50 34.77 6.14 -4.53
CA PHE A 50 35.98 5.28 -4.50
C PHE A 50 37.34 5.99 -4.43
N ASP A 51 37.38 7.32 -4.55
CA ASP A 51 38.56 8.16 -4.36
C ASP A 51 38.43 9.02 -3.09
N ASP A 52 39.50 9.73 -2.72
CA ASP A 52 39.48 10.73 -1.63
C ASP A 52 38.99 12.09 -2.15
N TYR A 53 38.05 12.73 -1.43
CA TYR A 53 37.47 14.03 -1.83
C TYR A 53 37.50 15.07 -0.71
N ASP A 54 37.77 16.34 -1.04
CA ASP A 54 37.54 17.43 -0.10
C ASP A 54 36.08 17.91 -0.14
N GLY A 55 35.46 18.09 1.04
CA GLY A 55 34.10 18.59 1.19
C GLY A 55 34.02 19.94 1.91
N LYS A 56 32.98 20.72 1.63
CA LYS A 56 32.58 21.86 2.48
C LYS A 56 32.03 21.37 3.82
N GLU A 57 31.32 20.24 3.78
CA GLU A 57 30.85 19.47 4.91
C GLU A 57 31.37 18.03 4.78
N ILE A 58 31.93 17.48 5.84
CA ILE A 58 32.39 16.09 5.90
C ILE A 58 31.53 15.37 6.93
N ILE A 59 30.90 14.28 6.52
CA ILE A 59 30.10 13.42 7.37
C ILE A 59 30.88 12.11 7.55
N ASP A 60 31.28 11.85 8.80
CA ASP A 60 31.97 10.62 9.16
C ASP A 60 30.97 9.46 9.18
N VAL A 61 31.23 8.46 8.34
CA VAL A 61 30.47 7.20 8.24
C VAL A 61 31.39 6.00 8.50
N SER A 62 32.46 6.21 9.26
CA SER A 62 33.42 5.17 9.64
C SER A 62 32.73 3.96 10.28
N GLY A 63 33.06 2.77 9.79
CA GLY A 63 32.48 1.51 10.27
C GLY A 63 31.08 1.20 9.74
N LEU A 64 30.52 2.04 8.86
CA LEU A 64 29.23 1.81 8.21
C LEU A 64 29.38 1.33 6.77
N ILE A 65 28.32 0.68 6.27
CA ILE A 65 28.18 0.29 4.87
C ILE A 65 27.19 1.25 4.20
N LEU A 66 27.56 1.82 3.06
CA LEU A 66 26.72 2.68 2.25
C LEU A 66 26.01 1.86 1.18
N VAL A 67 24.69 1.88 1.20
CA VAL A 67 23.80 1.27 0.19
C VAL A 67 22.91 2.34 -0.44
N PRO A 68 22.39 2.13 -1.66
CA PRO A 68 21.43 3.08 -2.24
C PRO A 68 20.16 3.17 -1.39
N GLY A 69 19.50 4.33 -1.43
CA GLY A 69 18.15 4.51 -0.87
C GLY A 69 17.17 3.48 -1.40
N PHE A 70 16.31 2.97 -0.51
CA PHE A 70 15.33 1.95 -0.84
C PHE A 70 14.13 2.56 -1.57
N ILE A 71 13.58 1.79 -2.49
CA ILE A 71 12.44 2.16 -3.33
C ILE A 71 11.34 1.14 -3.07
N ASP A 72 10.28 1.59 -2.40
CA ASP A 72 9.06 0.79 -2.33
C ASP A 72 8.34 0.89 -3.68
N THR A 73 8.19 -0.25 -4.36
CA THR A 73 7.73 -0.28 -5.75
C THR A 73 6.23 -0.27 -5.93
N HIS A 74 5.46 -0.47 -4.86
CA HIS A 74 4.01 -0.39 -4.89
C HIS A 74 3.46 -0.28 -3.48
N LEU A 75 2.73 0.79 -3.18
CA LEU A 75 2.05 0.97 -1.91
C LEU A 75 0.90 1.97 -1.96
N HIS A 76 0.08 1.91 -0.93
CA HIS A 76 -1.00 2.87 -0.65
C HIS A 76 -0.69 3.58 0.67
N ILE A 77 -0.38 4.88 0.63
CA ILE A 77 -0.08 5.63 1.86
C ILE A 77 -1.33 5.69 2.73
N GLU A 78 -2.51 5.73 2.12
CA GLU A 78 -3.79 5.72 2.82
C GLU A 78 -3.96 4.51 3.74
N SER A 79 -3.43 3.36 3.37
CA SER A 79 -3.42 2.13 4.17
C SER A 79 -2.50 2.19 5.38
N SER A 80 -1.59 3.17 5.41
CA SER A 80 -0.84 3.54 6.62
C SER A 80 -1.64 4.43 7.58
N LEU A 81 -2.86 4.84 7.21
CA LEU A 81 -3.78 5.60 8.06
C LEU A 81 -3.24 6.98 8.49
N ILE A 82 -2.17 7.44 7.87
CA ILE A 82 -1.47 8.69 8.15
C ILE A 82 -1.27 9.46 6.86
N THR A 83 -1.13 10.79 6.97
CA THR A 83 -0.90 11.63 5.79
C THR A 83 0.45 11.35 5.13
N PRO A 84 0.67 11.73 3.85
CA PRO A 84 1.97 11.63 3.20
C PRO A 84 3.14 12.25 3.98
N PHE A 85 2.88 13.30 4.77
CA PHE A 85 3.91 13.97 5.57
C PHE A 85 4.38 13.15 6.76
N GLU A 86 3.45 12.41 7.39
CA GLU A 86 3.73 11.50 8.50
C GLU A 86 4.28 10.18 7.99
N PHE A 87 3.84 9.72 6.81
CA PHE A 87 4.43 8.56 6.15
C PHE A 87 5.93 8.78 5.87
N ASP A 88 6.29 9.94 5.30
CA ASP A 88 7.69 10.37 5.11
C ASP A 88 8.48 10.36 6.44
N ARG A 89 7.91 10.88 7.54
CA ARG A 89 8.54 10.78 8.88
C ARG A 89 8.70 9.33 9.36
N CYS A 90 7.74 8.47 9.05
CA CYS A 90 7.69 7.09 9.52
C CYS A 90 8.73 6.19 8.83
N VAL A 91 8.88 6.33 7.50
CA VAL A 91 9.64 5.36 6.70
C VAL A 91 11.00 5.87 6.21
N THR A 92 11.15 7.19 5.98
CA THR A 92 12.40 7.71 5.43
C THR A 92 13.60 7.58 6.37
N PRO A 93 13.47 7.73 7.70
CA PRO A 93 14.56 7.42 8.63
C PRO A 93 15.03 5.95 8.59
N ARG A 94 14.21 5.03 8.04
CA ARG A 94 14.54 3.60 7.89
C ARG A 94 15.23 3.27 6.56
N GLY A 95 15.46 4.28 5.71
CA GLY A 95 16.18 4.14 4.45
C GLY A 95 15.32 4.19 3.19
N ILE A 96 14.00 4.36 3.31
CA ILE A 96 13.10 4.48 2.17
C ILE A 96 13.14 5.92 1.64
N THR A 97 13.73 6.10 0.46
CA THR A 97 13.93 7.42 -0.15
C THR A 97 13.03 7.65 -1.36
N THR A 98 12.36 6.61 -1.85
CA THR A 98 11.37 6.69 -2.93
C THR A 98 10.20 5.76 -2.62
N ALA A 99 8.98 6.24 -2.88
CA ALA A 99 7.76 5.45 -2.81
C ALA A 99 6.99 5.58 -4.13
N ILE A 100 6.70 4.46 -4.80
CA ILE A 100 5.76 4.44 -5.92
C ILE A 100 4.37 4.23 -5.33
N CYS A 101 3.60 5.30 -5.27
CA CYS A 101 2.33 5.35 -4.56
C CYS A 101 1.16 5.45 -5.54
N ASP A 102 0.20 4.55 -5.40
CA ASP A 102 -1.13 4.69 -5.98
C ASP A 102 -2.11 5.25 -4.94
N PRO A 103 -2.61 6.49 -5.12
CA PRO A 103 -3.58 7.08 -4.23
C PRO A 103 -5.03 6.65 -4.58
N HIS A 104 -5.23 5.39 -4.99
CA HIS A 104 -6.56 4.94 -5.46
C HIS A 104 -7.60 4.95 -4.35
N GLU A 105 -7.16 4.85 -3.10
CA GLU A 105 -8.05 4.82 -1.96
C GLU A 105 -8.75 6.18 -1.82
N ILE A 106 -7.98 7.26 -1.73
CA ILE A 106 -8.56 8.60 -1.67
C ILE A 106 -9.24 9.00 -2.99
N ALA A 107 -8.77 8.48 -4.13
CA ALA A 107 -9.39 8.70 -5.42
C ALA A 107 -10.79 8.06 -5.49
N ASN A 108 -11.01 6.90 -4.88
CA ASN A 108 -12.33 6.28 -4.78
C ASN A 108 -13.31 7.11 -3.93
N VAL A 109 -12.83 7.91 -2.97
CA VAL A 109 -13.69 8.76 -2.13
C VAL A 109 -13.98 10.12 -2.77
N ILE A 110 -12.95 10.82 -3.27
CA ILE A 110 -13.06 12.23 -3.71
C ILE A 110 -12.51 12.48 -5.12
N GLY A 111 -12.20 11.43 -5.87
CA GLY A 111 -11.78 11.49 -7.26
C GLY A 111 -10.45 12.21 -7.46
N ALA A 112 -10.36 12.98 -8.54
CA ALA A 112 -9.14 13.67 -8.94
C ALA A 112 -8.62 14.70 -7.91
N GLU A 113 -9.45 15.14 -6.95
CA GLU A 113 -8.98 15.98 -5.83
C GLU A 113 -8.00 15.22 -4.93
N GLY A 114 -8.26 13.94 -4.65
CA GLY A 114 -7.38 13.08 -3.86
C GLY A 114 -6.01 12.91 -4.52
N ILE A 115 -6.00 12.60 -5.82
CA ILE A 115 -4.75 12.49 -6.59
C ILE A 115 -3.96 13.82 -6.56
N ARG A 116 -4.65 14.97 -6.73
CA ARG A 116 -4.00 16.29 -6.66
C ARG A 116 -3.44 16.60 -5.28
N TYR A 117 -4.07 16.12 -4.21
CA TYR A 117 -3.54 16.27 -2.85
C TYR A 117 -2.19 15.56 -2.71
N PHE A 118 -2.09 14.31 -3.20
CA PHE A 118 -0.84 13.55 -3.21
C PHE A 118 0.24 14.17 -4.10
N GLN A 119 -0.14 14.65 -5.29
CA GLN A 119 0.77 15.36 -6.19
C GLN A 119 1.38 16.59 -5.50
N LYS A 120 0.57 17.42 -4.84
CA LYS A 120 1.07 18.57 -4.08
C LYS A 120 1.92 18.16 -2.89
N ALA A 121 1.51 17.14 -2.12
CA ALA A 121 2.29 16.66 -0.99
C ALA A 121 3.69 16.19 -1.42
N SER A 122 3.80 15.52 -2.57
CA SER A 122 5.07 15.05 -3.14
C SER A 122 6.08 16.17 -3.47
N GLU A 123 5.62 17.42 -3.62
CA GLU A 123 6.50 18.57 -3.84
C GLU A 123 7.22 19.02 -2.56
N HIS A 124 6.73 18.58 -1.39
CA HIS A 124 7.19 19.05 -0.09
C HIS A 124 7.90 17.97 0.76
N THR A 125 7.67 16.69 0.49
CA THR A 125 8.28 15.58 1.25
C THR A 125 9.80 15.45 0.98
N LEU A 126 10.53 14.89 1.95
CA LEU A 126 11.93 14.44 1.75
C LEU A 126 11.95 13.14 0.95
N LEU A 127 11.08 12.19 1.32
CA LEU A 127 10.70 11.05 0.50
C LEU A 127 10.28 11.51 -0.89
N ASP A 128 10.86 10.94 -1.94
CA ASP A 128 10.39 11.19 -3.30
C ASP A 128 9.18 10.29 -3.59
N ILE A 129 7.98 10.85 -3.38
CA ILE A 129 6.71 10.16 -3.65
C ILE A 129 6.42 10.27 -5.14
N LYS A 130 6.39 9.14 -5.83
CA LYS A 130 5.98 9.00 -7.23
C LYS A 130 4.50 8.64 -7.27
N VAL A 131 3.66 9.60 -7.62
CA VAL A 131 2.20 9.48 -7.59
C VAL A 131 1.71 8.94 -8.91
N GLN A 132 1.33 7.66 -8.92
CA GLN A 132 0.70 7.02 -10.06
C GLN A 132 -0.75 7.48 -10.20
N LEU A 133 -1.30 7.41 -11.42
CA LEU A 133 -2.68 7.80 -11.67
C LEU A 133 -3.60 6.57 -11.55
N SER A 134 -4.53 6.60 -10.60
CA SER A 134 -5.37 5.45 -10.23
C SER A 134 -6.24 4.96 -11.39
N SER A 135 -6.15 3.66 -11.68
CA SER A 135 -6.69 3.10 -12.92
C SER A 135 -8.16 2.67 -12.81
N CYS A 136 -8.58 2.16 -11.65
CA CYS A 136 -9.88 1.55 -11.43
C CYS A 136 -10.63 2.25 -10.29
N VAL A 137 -11.22 3.40 -10.62
CA VAL A 137 -12.12 4.15 -9.72
C VAL A 137 -13.49 4.26 -10.39
N PRO A 138 -14.53 3.53 -9.94
CA PRO A 138 -14.48 2.41 -8.99
C PRO A 138 -13.75 1.16 -9.54
N SER A 139 -13.49 0.18 -8.67
CA SER A 139 -12.87 -1.10 -9.02
C SER A 139 -13.78 -1.94 -9.93
N THR A 140 -15.10 -1.84 -9.71
CA THR A 140 -16.13 -2.57 -10.45
C THR A 140 -17.45 -1.79 -10.54
N HIS A 141 -18.37 -2.27 -11.39
CA HIS A 141 -19.73 -1.77 -11.49
C HIS A 141 -20.68 -2.33 -10.40
N MET A 142 -20.22 -3.30 -9.61
CA MET A 142 -20.98 -4.00 -8.56
C MET A 142 -20.95 -3.30 -7.20
N GLU A 143 -20.44 -2.08 -7.13
CA GLU A 143 -20.29 -1.30 -5.91
C GLU A 143 -20.66 0.17 -6.14
N THR A 144 -20.71 0.93 -5.06
CA THR A 144 -20.90 2.38 -5.09
C THR A 144 -19.73 3.05 -4.37
N ALA A 145 -18.84 3.69 -5.14
CA ALA A 145 -17.72 4.50 -4.63
C ALA A 145 -18.07 6.00 -4.67
N GLY A 146 -17.30 6.84 -3.97
CA GLY A 146 -17.50 8.30 -3.90
C GLY A 146 -17.18 9.05 -5.20
N ALA A 147 -16.43 8.42 -6.11
CA ALA A 147 -16.09 8.98 -7.41
C ALA A 147 -16.04 7.91 -8.52
N ALA A 148 -16.01 8.38 -9.76
CA ALA A 148 -15.66 7.60 -10.94
C ALA A 148 -14.66 8.41 -11.77
N LEU A 149 -13.60 7.76 -12.27
CA LEU A 149 -12.56 8.40 -13.08
C LEU A 149 -12.48 7.75 -14.45
N SER A 150 -12.78 8.52 -15.49
CA SER A 150 -12.56 8.15 -16.89
C SER A 150 -11.15 8.53 -17.35
N ALA A 151 -10.76 8.10 -18.55
CA ALA A 151 -9.52 8.58 -19.19
C ALA A 151 -9.49 10.11 -19.31
N ALA A 152 -10.63 10.75 -19.58
CA ALA A 152 -10.73 12.21 -19.69
C ALA A 152 -10.48 12.92 -18.35
N ASP A 153 -10.82 12.29 -17.22
CA ASP A 153 -10.56 12.84 -15.88
C ASP A 153 -9.09 12.69 -15.47
N LEU A 154 -8.41 11.65 -15.96
CA LEU A 154 -6.99 11.40 -15.70
C LEU A 154 -6.06 12.26 -16.57
N ALA A 155 -6.46 12.57 -17.81
CA ALA A 155 -5.61 13.30 -18.75
C ALA A 155 -5.05 14.64 -18.20
N PRO A 156 -5.82 15.48 -17.47
CA PRO A 156 -5.33 16.72 -16.87
C PRO A 156 -4.35 16.53 -15.71
N LEU A 157 -4.29 15.34 -15.11
CA LEU A 157 -3.39 15.02 -13.99
C LEU A 157 -2.01 14.55 -14.47
N ARG A 158 -1.87 14.24 -15.76
CA ARG A 158 -0.62 13.84 -16.38
C ARG A 158 0.38 14.99 -16.44
N GLY A 159 1.67 14.64 -16.50
CA GLY A 159 2.76 15.60 -16.65
C GLY A 159 3.20 16.27 -15.35
N HIS A 160 2.56 15.95 -14.22
CA HIS A 160 3.09 16.29 -12.90
C HIS A 160 4.46 15.63 -12.67
N ALA A 161 5.38 16.30 -11.97
CA ALA A 161 6.75 15.83 -11.79
C ALA A 161 6.89 14.50 -11.02
N SER A 162 5.87 14.15 -10.22
CA SER A 162 5.80 12.87 -9.51
C SER A 162 5.20 11.73 -10.32
N GLY A 163 4.52 12.00 -11.44
CA GLY A 163 3.81 10.96 -12.19
C GLY A 163 4.74 10.13 -13.09
N LEU A 164 4.67 8.80 -12.96
CA LEU A 164 5.40 7.87 -13.84
C LEU A 164 4.47 7.14 -14.82
N GLY A 165 3.20 6.99 -14.47
CA GLY A 165 2.28 6.26 -15.31
C GLY A 165 0.90 6.06 -14.70
N LEU A 166 0.24 5.03 -15.21
CA LEU A 166 -1.03 4.53 -14.71
C LEU A 166 -0.75 3.49 -13.63
N ALA A 167 -1.48 3.59 -12.53
CA ALA A 167 -1.35 2.69 -11.41
C ALA A 167 -1.99 1.32 -11.69
N GLU A 168 -2.10 0.49 -10.66
CA GLU A 168 -2.39 -0.92 -10.83
C GLU A 168 -3.71 -1.19 -11.55
N PHE A 169 -3.68 -2.03 -12.60
CA PHE A 169 -4.86 -2.28 -13.44
C PHE A 169 -5.64 -3.53 -13.00
N MET A 170 -6.36 -3.42 -11.89
CA MET A 170 -7.12 -4.50 -11.25
C MET A 170 -8.31 -5.03 -12.07
N ASN A 171 -8.91 -4.21 -12.94
CA ASN A 171 -9.95 -4.67 -13.87
C ASN A 171 -9.35 -5.45 -15.05
N TYR A 172 -8.61 -6.52 -14.75
CA TYR A 172 -8.05 -7.43 -15.74
C TYR A 172 -9.11 -8.07 -16.66
N PRO A 173 -10.36 -8.37 -16.22
CA PRO A 173 -11.40 -8.83 -17.16
C PRO A 173 -11.70 -7.78 -18.23
N GLY A 174 -11.84 -6.51 -17.84
CA GLY A 174 -12.03 -5.39 -18.76
C GLY A 174 -10.89 -5.27 -19.78
N VAL A 175 -9.65 -5.49 -19.36
CA VAL A 175 -8.49 -5.53 -20.27
C VAL A 175 -8.60 -6.69 -21.26
N ILE A 176 -8.82 -7.93 -20.79
CA ILE A 176 -8.86 -9.14 -21.62
C ILE A 176 -9.99 -9.07 -22.65
N PHE A 177 -11.16 -8.58 -22.22
CA PHE A 177 -12.34 -8.47 -23.08
C PHE A 177 -12.43 -7.14 -23.84
N ARG A 178 -11.45 -6.24 -23.65
CA ARG A 178 -11.34 -4.94 -24.33
C ARG A 178 -12.55 -4.04 -24.08
N ASP A 179 -12.94 -3.93 -22.81
CA ASP A 179 -13.93 -2.97 -22.35
C ASP A 179 -13.54 -1.54 -22.82
N PRO A 180 -14.46 -0.76 -23.42
CA PRO A 180 -14.13 0.53 -24.00
C PRO A 180 -13.48 1.51 -23.02
N ASP A 181 -13.97 1.60 -21.77
CA ASP A 181 -13.43 2.53 -20.79
C ASP A 181 -12.01 2.11 -20.36
N CYS A 182 -11.77 0.80 -20.27
CA CYS A 182 -10.43 0.26 -20.03
C CYS A 182 -9.49 0.59 -21.19
N MET A 183 -9.95 0.44 -22.45
CA MET A 183 -9.12 0.72 -23.62
C MET A 183 -8.78 2.20 -23.74
N ASP A 184 -9.72 3.10 -23.42
CA ASP A 184 -9.46 4.55 -23.42
C ASP A 184 -8.38 4.94 -22.40
N LYS A 185 -8.39 4.32 -21.21
CA LYS A 185 -7.34 4.51 -20.20
C LYS A 185 -6.00 3.94 -20.67
N LEU A 186 -5.96 2.72 -21.19
CA LEU A 186 -4.71 2.13 -21.67
C LEU A 186 -4.11 2.93 -22.84
N ALA A 187 -4.94 3.38 -23.79
CA ALA A 187 -4.49 4.21 -24.91
C ALA A 187 -3.93 5.56 -24.43
N LEU A 188 -4.49 6.15 -23.37
CA LEU A 188 -3.96 7.38 -22.78
C LEU A 188 -2.54 7.21 -22.23
N PHE A 189 -2.17 6.01 -21.76
CA PHE A 189 -0.88 5.71 -21.12
C PHE A 189 0.01 4.75 -21.92
N GLU A 190 -0.29 4.50 -23.20
CA GLU A 190 0.40 3.51 -24.05
C GLU A 190 1.93 3.68 -24.11
N GLU A 191 2.41 4.93 -24.08
CA GLU A 191 3.85 5.26 -24.12
C GLU A 191 4.51 5.30 -22.71
N GLY A 192 3.73 5.12 -21.65
CA GLY A 192 4.15 5.25 -20.26
C GLY A 192 4.28 3.93 -19.52
N HIS A 193 4.51 4.03 -18.21
CA HIS A 193 4.42 2.88 -17.31
C HIS A 193 2.94 2.56 -17.01
N ILE A 194 2.61 1.27 -16.92
CA ILE A 194 1.31 0.80 -16.45
C ILE A 194 1.55 -0.34 -15.47
N ASP A 195 1.12 -0.13 -14.23
CA ASP A 195 1.21 -1.11 -13.16
C ASP A 195 0.17 -2.22 -13.33
N GLY A 196 0.50 -3.43 -12.90
CA GLY A 196 -0.39 -4.59 -13.02
C GLY A 196 -0.90 -5.12 -11.69
N HIS A 197 -2.10 -5.68 -11.76
CA HIS A 197 -2.82 -6.39 -10.71
C HIS A 197 -3.61 -7.52 -11.37
N CYS A 198 -3.06 -8.74 -11.34
CA CYS A 198 -3.63 -9.89 -12.02
C CYS A 198 -3.49 -11.19 -11.21
N PRO A 199 -4.20 -11.31 -10.06
CA PRO A 199 -4.15 -12.52 -9.23
C PRO A 199 -4.62 -13.74 -10.02
N LEU A 200 -3.83 -14.82 -10.00
CA LEU A 200 -4.12 -16.12 -10.62
C LEU A 200 -4.29 -16.10 -12.16
N LEU A 201 -4.02 -14.96 -12.81
CA LEU A 201 -4.13 -14.84 -14.26
C LEU A 201 -3.00 -15.60 -14.94
N SER A 202 -3.33 -16.53 -15.85
CA SER A 202 -2.35 -17.42 -16.48
C SER A 202 -2.60 -17.61 -17.98
N GLY A 203 -1.69 -18.33 -18.65
CA GLY A 203 -1.92 -18.80 -20.01
C GLY A 203 -2.13 -17.68 -21.04
N LYS A 204 -3.15 -17.81 -21.88
CA LYS A 204 -3.43 -16.84 -22.96
C LYS A 204 -3.98 -15.53 -22.44
N ASP A 205 -4.70 -15.56 -21.32
CA ASP A 205 -5.30 -14.36 -20.76
C ASP A 205 -4.22 -13.46 -20.14
N LEU A 206 -3.22 -14.06 -19.47
CA LEU A 206 -2.02 -13.35 -19.04
C LEU A 206 -1.25 -12.75 -20.22
N ASN A 207 -1.16 -13.46 -21.36
CA ASN A 207 -0.53 -12.90 -22.56
C ASN A 207 -1.31 -11.68 -23.09
N ALA A 208 -2.64 -11.71 -23.06
CA ALA A 208 -3.48 -10.59 -23.49
C ALA A 208 -3.26 -9.38 -22.59
N TYR A 209 -3.25 -9.58 -21.27
CA TYR A 209 -3.00 -8.53 -20.27
C TYR A 209 -1.62 -7.88 -20.45
N ILE A 210 -0.56 -8.67 -20.58
CA ILE A 210 0.80 -8.16 -20.83
C ILE A 210 0.88 -7.45 -22.19
N SER A 211 0.21 -7.96 -23.23
CA SER A 211 0.21 -7.34 -24.55
C SER A 211 -0.42 -5.93 -24.56
N ALA A 212 -1.23 -5.62 -23.55
CA ALA A 212 -1.88 -4.32 -23.38
C ALA A 212 -0.95 -3.22 -22.83
N GLY A 213 0.32 -3.54 -22.55
CA GLY A 213 1.31 -2.56 -22.07
C GLY A 213 1.63 -2.66 -20.57
N ILE A 214 0.95 -3.54 -19.85
CA ILE A 214 1.11 -3.71 -18.40
C ILE A 214 2.38 -4.54 -18.11
N ARG A 215 3.20 -4.10 -17.14
CA ARG A 215 4.58 -4.61 -16.97
C ARG A 215 4.96 -5.09 -15.57
N THR A 216 4.29 -4.62 -14.53
CA THR A 216 4.55 -5.03 -13.14
C THR A 216 3.42 -5.89 -12.63
N GLU A 217 3.63 -6.56 -11.50
CA GLU A 217 2.67 -7.44 -10.86
C GLU A 217 3.08 -7.73 -9.42
N HIS A 218 2.15 -7.61 -8.47
CA HIS A 218 2.39 -7.82 -7.04
C HIS A 218 1.44 -8.82 -6.36
N GLU A 219 0.50 -9.43 -7.11
CA GLU A 219 -0.53 -10.37 -6.63
C GLU A 219 -0.16 -11.85 -6.78
N ALA A 220 1.09 -12.16 -7.08
CA ALA A 220 1.53 -13.55 -7.15
C ALA A 220 1.67 -14.16 -5.74
N THR A 221 0.90 -15.21 -5.46
CA THR A 221 0.88 -15.87 -4.13
C THR A 221 1.63 -17.21 -4.11
N SER A 222 2.12 -17.65 -5.27
CA SER A 222 2.86 -18.91 -5.43
C SER A 222 4.10 -18.77 -6.30
N PRO A 223 5.16 -19.57 -6.07
CA PRO A 223 6.32 -19.64 -6.94
C PRO A 223 5.97 -19.94 -8.40
N GLU A 224 5.00 -20.82 -8.64
CA GLU A 224 4.61 -21.24 -9.99
C GLU A 224 4.02 -20.09 -10.79
N GLU A 225 3.12 -19.32 -10.17
CA GLU A 225 2.48 -18.16 -10.75
C GLU A 225 3.50 -17.04 -11.03
N ALA A 226 4.31 -16.69 -10.02
CA ALA A 226 5.36 -15.68 -10.16
C ALA A 226 6.37 -16.06 -11.26
N LEU A 227 6.74 -17.34 -11.34
CA LEU A 227 7.66 -17.83 -12.37
C LEU A 227 7.06 -17.75 -13.78
N GLU A 228 5.76 -18.02 -13.95
CA GLU A 228 5.08 -17.83 -15.23
C GLU A 228 5.11 -16.35 -15.65
N LYS A 229 4.74 -15.45 -14.73
CA LYS A 229 4.74 -13.99 -14.94
C LYS A 229 6.13 -13.46 -15.31
N LEU A 230 7.19 -13.89 -14.60
CA LEU A 230 8.58 -13.57 -14.93
C LEU A 230 8.97 -14.07 -16.32
N ARG A 231 8.63 -15.32 -16.67
CA ARG A 231 8.97 -15.91 -17.99
C ARG A 231 8.25 -15.22 -19.16
N LYS A 232 7.12 -14.57 -18.89
CA LYS A 232 6.40 -13.74 -19.86
C LYS A 232 6.83 -12.29 -19.88
N GLY A 233 7.84 -11.93 -19.07
CA GLY A 233 8.49 -10.62 -19.11
C GLY A 233 7.89 -9.58 -18.17
N MET A 234 7.04 -9.97 -17.22
CA MET A 234 6.61 -9.06 -16.15
C MET A 234 7.71 -8.90 -15.10
N ARG A 235 7.76 -7.72 -14.49
CA ARG A 235 8.47 -7.49 -13.22
C ARG A 235 7.58 -8.02 -12.09
N VAL A 236 8.12 -8.91 -11.25
CA VAL A 236 7.39 -9.37 -10.06
C VAL A 236 7.83 -8.54 -8.86
N LEU A 237 6.86 -7.89 -8.22
CA LEU A 237 7.07 -7.13 -7.00
C LEU A 237 6.68 -8.06 -5.84
N ILE A 238 7.68 -8.50 -5.06
CA ILE A 238 7.42 -9.32 -3.87
C ILE A 238 6.76 -8.43 -2.84
N ARG A 239 5.56 -8.82 -2.39
CA ARG A 239 4.77 -8.09 -1.42
C ARG A 239 4.96 -8.63 0.00
N GLU A 240 5.10 -7.71 0.95
CA GLU A 240 5.09 -8.01 2.40
C GLU A 240 4.39 -6.87 3.17
N GLY A 241 3.06 -6.88 3.12
CA GLY A 241 2.18 -5.96 3.84
C GLY A 241 1.71 -6.50 5.19
N SER A 242 0.79 -5.78 5.83
CA SER A 242 0.23 -6.14 7.14
C SER A 242 -0.65 -7.40 7.09
N VAL A 243 -1.43 -7.58 6.01
CA VAL A 243 -2.24 -8.80 5.78
C VAL A 243 -1.70 -9.63 4.61
N SER A 244 -1.28 -8.99 3.51
CA SER A 244 -0.79 -9.68 2.32
C SER A 244 0.71 -10.01 2.42
N LYS A 245 1.04 -11.24 2.83
CA LYS A 245 2.42 -11.68 3.12
C LYS A 245 2.89 -12.76 2.13
N ASP A 246 3.53 -12.34 1.04
CA ASP A 246 3.95 -13.21 -0.07
C ASP A 246 5.48 -13.45 -0.08
N LEU A 247 6.25 -12.75 0.76
CA LEU A 247 7.72 -12.81 0.78
C LEU A 247 8.24 -14.23 0.94
N HIS A 248 7.73 -14.97 1.93
CA HIS A 248 8.19 -16.34 2.18
C HIS A 248 7.91 -17.29 1.02
N ALA A 249 6.76 -17.12 0.35
CA ALA A 249 6.39 -17.95 -0.78
C ALA A 249 7.27 -17.64 -1.99
N LEU A 250 7.56 -16.35 -2.26
CA LEU A 250 8.28 -15.93 -3.46
C LEU A 250 9.81 -15.87 -3.29
N GLN A 251 10.32 -15.86 -2.06
CA GLN A 251 11.75 -15.80 -1.74
C GLN A 251 12.62 -16.78 -2.55
N PRO A 252 12.23 -18.05 -2.77
CA PRO A 252 13.04 -18.99 -3.53
C PRO A 252 13.33 -18.57 -4.98
N LEU A 253 12.54 -17.64 -5.53
CA LEU A 253 12.75 -17.10 -6.86
C LEU A 253 13.75 -15.95 -6.90
N LEU A 254 14.04 -15.28 -5.77
CA LEU A 254 14.91 -14.11 -5.74
C LEU A 254 16.39 -14.51 -5.57
N ASP A 255 17.10 -14.54 -6.69
CA ASP A 255 18.55 -14.77 -6.77
C ASP A 255 19.23 -13.71 -7.66
N GLU A 256 20.54 -13.79 -7.87
CA GLU A 256 21.27 -12.81 -8.69
C GLU A 256 20.88 -12.84 -10.19
N ARG A 257 20.27 -13.93 -10.68
CA ARG A 257 19.80 -14.07 -12.06
C ARG A 257 18.44 -13.43 -12.25
N THR A 258 17.54 -13.56 -11.28
CA THR A 258 16.17 -13.04 -11.34
C THR A 258 16.03 -11.66 -10.74
N SER A 259 16.92 -11.24 -9.84
CA SER A 259 16.86 -9.92 -9.20
C SER A 259 16.70 -8.76 -10.19
N PRO A 260 17.28 -8.76 -11.41
CA PRO A 260 17.03 -7.69 -12.38
C PRO A 260 15.56 -7.54 -12.79
N TYR A 261 14.69 -8.52 -12.54
CA TYR A 261 13.25 -8.49 -12.83
C TYR A 261 12.36 -8.64 -11.59
N MET A 262 12.94 -8.65 -10.38
CA MET A 262 12.19 -8.74 -9.14
C MET A 262 12.44 -7.50 -8.27
N CYS A 263 11.38 -6.99 -7.66
CA CYS A 263 11.43 -5.82 -6.78
C CYS A 263 10.73 -6.12 -5.46
N LEU A 264 10.79 -5.20 -4.50
CA LEU A 264 10.09 -5.30 -3.22
C LEU A 264 9.02 -4.22 -3.10
N CYS A 265 7.87 -4.58 -2.55
CA CYS A 265 6.78 -3.66 -2.28
C CYS A 265 6.09 -4.02 -0.96
N THR A 266 5.43 -3.06 -0.34
CA THR A 266 4.66 -3.33 0.90
C THR A 266 3.17 -3.33 0.70
N ASP A 267 2.67 -2.74 -0.38
CA ASP A 267 1.24 -2.63 -0.63
C ASP A 267 0.56 -1.91 0.56
N ASP A 268 -0.21 -2.64 1.37
CA ASP A 268 -0.85 -2.11 2.57
C ASP A 268 -0.06 -2.38 3.85
N ARG A 269 0.45 -1.31 4.50
CA ARG A 269 1.15 -1.45 5.79
C ARG A 269 0.93 -0.29 6.73
N ASN A 270 0.51 -0.60 7.97
CA ASN A 270 0.19 0.40 8.98
C ASN A 270 1.37 0.72 9.94
N PRO A 271 1.36 1.86 10.66
CA PRO A 271 2.44 2.28 11.56
C PRO A 271 2.71 1.33 12.73
N LEU A 272 1.73 0.51 13.12
CA LEU A 272 1.94 -0.53 14.13
C LEU A 272 2.81 -1.64 13.59
N ASP A 273 2.47 -2.18 12.43
CA ASP A 273 3.29 -3.22 11.78
C ASP A 273 4.69 -2.68 11.40
N ILE A 274 4.79 -1.44 10.90
CA ILE A 274 6.07 -0.77 10.65
C ILE A 274 6.89 -0.63 11.95
N GLY A 275 6.22 -0.34 13.07
CA GLY A 275 6.84 -0.26 14.38
C GLY A 275 7.37 -1.60 14.88
N GLU A 276 6.62 -2.69 14.68
CA GLU A 276 6.93 -4.03 15.17
C GLU A 276 7.99 -4.74 14.31
N HIS A 277 7.92 -4.59 12.98
CA HIS A 277 8.73 -5.37 12.05
C HIS A 277 9.72 -4.51 11.24
N GLY A 278 9.27 -3.33 10.81
CA GLY A 278 9.97 -2.46 9.87
C GLY A 278 9.19 -2.31 8.56
N HIS A 279 9.84 -1.79 7.53
CA HIS A 279 9.26 -1.59 6.20
C HIS A 279 10.07 -2.40 5.18
N LEU A 280 10.67 -1.79 4.14
CA LEU A 280 11.59 -2.52 3.26
C LEU A 280 12.84 -3.03 3.99
N ASP A 281 13.28 -2.36 5.06
CA ASP A 281 14.40 -2.83 5.89
C ASP A 281 14.11 -4.19 6.52
N TYR A 282 12.85 -4.46 6.90
CA TYR A 282 12.42 -5.79 7.34
C TYR A 282 12.53 -6.82 6.22
N MET A 283 12.01 -6.50 5.03
CA MET A 283 12.02 -7.43 3.90
C MET A 283 13.45 -7.82 3.50
N ILE A 284 14.38 -6.84 3.48
CA ILE A 284 15.79 -7.09 3.19
C ILE A 284 16.39 -8.04 4.23
N ARG A 285 16.22 -7.74 5.53
CA ARG A 285 16.69 -8.61 6.63
C ARG A 285 16.13 -10.02 6.48
N GLU A 286 14.83 -10.14 6.24
CA GLU A 286 14.13 -11.41 6.21
C GLU A 286 14.53 -12.26 5.00
N LEU A 287 14.63 -11.65 3.81
CA LEU A 287 15.13 -12.34 2.61
C LEU A 287 16.55 -12.89 2.82
N ILE A 288 17.45 -12.09 3.38
CA ILE A 288 18.82 -12.53 3.68
C ILE A 288 18.81 -13.65 4.73
N ARG A 289 17.98 -13.54 5.77
CA ARG A 289 17.80 -14.58 6.79
C ARG A 289 17.29 -15.90 6.19
N LEU A 290 16.42 -15.84 5.18
CA LEU A 290 15.91 -16.99 4.44
C LEU A 290 16.92 -17.55 3.40
N GLY A 291 18.05 -16.87 3.18
CA GLY A 291 19.14 -17.34 2.33
C GLY A 291 19.23 -16.67 0.96
N THR A 292 18.48 -15.60 0.71
CA THR A 292 18.68 -14.75 -0.49
C THR A 292 20.06 -14.08 -0.41
N PRO A 293 20.88 -14.11 -1.49
CA PRO A 293 22.14 -13.38 -1.53
C PRO A 293 21.94 -11.87 -1.26
N PRO A 294 22.74 -11.21 -0.41
CA PRO A 294 22.59 -9.78 -0.13
C PRO A 294 22.57 -8.92 -1.40
N LEU A 295 23.39 -9.25 -2.40
CA LEU A 295 23.40 -8.54 -3.68
C LEU A 295 22.03 -8.57 -4.38
N ALA A 296 21.33 -9.71 -4.36
CA ALA A 296 19.99 -9.84 -4.95
C ALA A 296 18.95 -9.03 -4.16
N ALA A 297 18.98 -9.10 -2.82
CA ALA A 297 18.05 -8.37 -1.96
C ALA A 297 18.17 -6.84 -2.12
N TYR A 298 19.40 -6.31 -2.06
CA TYR A 298 19.62 -4.86 -2.22
C TYR A 298 19.39 -4.38 -3.65
N ARG A 299 19.63 -5.21 -4.69
CA ARG A 299 19.22 -4.87 -6.06
C ARG A 299 17.70 -4.75 -6.17
N ALA A 300 16.95 -5.74 -5.65
CA ALA A 300 15.49 -5.73 -5.66
C ALA A 300 14.92 -4.50 -4.94
N ALA A 301 15.54 -4.07 -3.83
CA ALA A 301 15.14 -2.91 -3.06
C ALA A 301 15.58 -1.55 -3.65
N SER A 302 16.42 -1.52 -4.69
CA SER A 302 16.97 -0.26 -5.22
C SER A 302 17.16 -0.25 -6.75
N LEU A 303 18.23 -0.83 -7.29
CA LEU A 303 18.53 -0.78 -8.72
C LEU A 303 17.40 -1.35 -9.59
N SER A 304 16.92 -2.55 -9.25
CA SER A 304 15.90 -3.24 -10.02
C SER A 304 14.54 -2.53 -9.93
N ALA A 305 14.23 -1.98 -8.76
CA ALA A 305 13.10 -1.09 -8.55
C ALA A 305 13.18 0.18 -9.40
N ALA A 306 14.32 0.87 -9.39
CA ALA A 306 14.54 2.06 -10.22
C ALA A 306 14.37 1.75 -11.71
N GLU A 307 14.91 0.62 -12.17
CA GLU A 307 14.78 0.19 -13.57
C GLU A 307 13.35 -0.19 -13.96
N ALA A 308 12.60 -0.86 -13.07
CA ALA A 308 11.21 -1.25 -13.33
C ALA A 308 10.31 -0.04 -13.64
N PHE A 309 10.59 1.10 -13.02
CA PHE A 309 9.83 2.34 -13.17
C PHE A 309 10.54 3.41 -14.02
N GLY A 310 11.63 3.05 -14.71
CA GLY A 310 12.35 3.97 -15.60
C GLY A 310 13.07 5.13 -14.90
N LEU A 311 13.31 5.04 -13.59
CA LEU A 311 14.02 6.03 -12.79
C LEU A 311 15.53 5.96 -13.04
N LYS A 312 15.98 6.67 -14.07
CA LYS A 312 17.40 6.66 -14.50
C LYS A 312 18.34 7.37 -13.54
N ASP A 313 17.82 8.19 -12.64
CA ASP A 313 18.60 9.04 -11.75
C ASP A 313 18.99 8.35 -10.45
N ARG A 314 18.48 7.18 -10.06
CA ARG A 314 18.76 6.56 -8.75
C ARG A 314 19.03 5.05 -8.83
N GLY A 315 18.97 4.38 -7.68
CA GLY A 315 19.13 2.93 -7.53
C GLY A 315 20.58 2.45 -7.39
N MET A 316 21.56 3.36 -7.41
CA MET A 316 22.99 3.06 -7.25
C MET A 316 23.73 4.25 -6.63
N ILE A 317 24.78 3.96 -5.86
CA ILE A 317 25.75 4.97 -5.42
C ILE A 317 26.79 5.13 -6.53
N ALA A 318 26.53 6.05 -7.47
CA ALA A 318 27.40 6.29 -8.61
C ALA A 318 27.33 7.75 -9.09
N PRO A 319 28.38 8.29 -9.74
CA PRO A 319 28.37 9.65 -10.27
C PRO A 319 27.20 9.91 -11.21
N GLY A 320 26.56 11.07 -11.06
CA GLY A 320 25.37 11.46 -11.80
C GLY A 320 24.04 10.93 -11.23
N LYS A 321 24.08 10.02 -10.24
CA LYS A 321 22.89 9.54 -9.54
C LYS A 321 22.45 10.51 -8.45
N ARG A 322 21.16 10.50 -8.11
CA ARG A 322 20.55 11.19 -6.98
C ARG A 322 21.21 10.67 -5.70
N ALA A 323 21.54 11.58 -4.80
CA ALA A 323 22.17 11.26 -3.53
C ALA A 323 21.15 10.69 -2.52
N ASP A 324 20.58 9.54 -2.89
CA ASP A 324 19.73 8.69 -2.07
C ASP A 324 20.61 7.57 -1.50
N ILE A 325 21.00 7.72 -0.23
CA ILE A 325 22.02 6.88 0.39
C ILE A 325 21.58 6.52 1.80
N VAL A 326 21.73 5.24 2.15
CA VAL A 326 21.55 4.74 3.51
C VAL A 326 22.90 4.25 4.01
N ALA A 327 23.35 4.75 5.15
CA ALA A 327 24.46 4.16 5.88
C ALA A 327 23.90 3.19 6.92
N ILE A 328 24.27 1.91 6.81
CA ILE A 328 23.81 0.82 7.67
C ILE A 328 24.96 0.20 8.45
N ASP A 329 24.64 -0.51 9.53
CA ASP A 329 25.62 -1.20 10.37
C ASP A 329 26.20 -2.48 9.73
N ALA A 330 25.34 -3.31 9.14
CA ALA A 330 25.70 -4.50 8.37
C ALA A 330 24.62 -4.82 7.32
N LEU A 331 24.99 -5.58 6.28
CA LEU A 331 24.05 -5.97 5.21
C LEU A 331 22.90 -6.85 5.75
N GLU A 332 23.20 -7.75 6.69
CA GLU A 332 22.25 -8.71 7.24
C GLU A 332 21.24 -8.07 8.19
N SER A 333 21.64 -7.05 8.95
CA SER A 333 20.79 -6.34 9.90
C SER A 333 20.11 -5.11 9.29
N CYS A 334 20.70 -4.50 8.27
CA CYS A 334 20.13 -3.37 7.55
C CYS A 334 19.65 -2.23 8.47
N ASN A 335 20.32 -1.98 9.60
CA ASN A 335 19.90 -0.94 10.53
C ASN A 335 20.44 0.41 10.08
N ALA A 336 19.57 1.26 9.53
CA ALA A 336 19.92 2.61 9.11
C ALA A 336 20.45 3.45 10.28
N GLN A 337 21.66 3.99 10.13
CA GLN A 337 22.31 4.92 11.05
C GLN A 337 22.27 6.36 10.53
N LEU A 338 22.23 6.52 9.21
CA LEU A 338 22.14 7.80 8.52
C LEU A 338 21.41 7.59 7.20
N VAL A 339 20.49 8.50 6.85
CA VAL A 339 19.82 8.51 5.55
C VAL A 339 19.98 9.88 4.90
N LEU A 340 20.35 9.88 3.63
CA LEU A 340 20.27 11.04 2.76
C LEU A 340 19.20 10.79 1.70
N ALA A 341 18.27 11.73 1.55
CA ALA A 341 17.27 11.75 0.49
C ALA A 341 17.53 12.98 -0.40
N GLY A 342 17.95 12.77 -1.64
CA GLY A 342 18.33 13.84 -2.56
C GLY A 342 19.48 14.71 -2.02
N GLY A 343 20.42 14.14 -1.28
CA GLY A 343 21.55 14.86 -0.68
C GLY A 343 21.23 15.60 0.62
N ILE A 344 19.97 15.55 1.07
CA ILE A 344 19.51 16.14 2.34
C ILE A 344 19.61 15.08 3.43
N VAL A 345 20.30 15.39 4.53
CA VAL A 345 20.33 14.52 5.72
C VAL A 345 18.94 14.49 6.36
N VAL A 346 18.39 13.29 6.51
CA VAL A 346 17.07 13.05 7.11
C VAL A 346 17.15 13.26 8.62
N SER A 347 16.33 14.16 9.15
CA SER A 347 16.30 14.53 10.57
C SER A 347 15.01 15.30 10.89
N GLU A 348 14.71 15.47 12.16
CA GLU A 348 13.61 16.36 12.62
C GLU A 348 13.74 17.78 12.04
N THR A 349 14.97 18.30 11.93
CA THR A 349 15.22 19.63 11.36
C THR A 349 14.84 19.69 9.88
N SER A 350 15.15 18.67 9.09
CA SER A 350 14.79 18.65 7.66
C SER A 350 13.31 18.37 7.45
N PHE A 351 12.65 17.58 8.30
CA PHE A 351 11.20 17.43 8.27
C PHE A 351 10.46 18.72 8.61
N ALA A 352 10.94 19.49 9.59
CA ALA A 352 10.37 20.78 9.98
C ALA A 352 10.60 21.89 8.95
N ALA A 353 11.55 21.72 8.04
CA ALA A 353 11.84 22.68 6.97
C ALA A 353 10.94 22.52 5.72
N ARG A 354 10.12 21.46 5.67
CA ARG A 354 9.18 21.19 4.57
C ARG A 354 8.03 22.21 4.58
N GLY A 355 7.40 22.40 3.42
CA GLY A 355 6.08 23.04 3.35
C GLY A 355 4.97 22.08 3.80
N ASP A 356 3.74 22.57 3.86
CA ASP A 356 2.54 21.79 4.18
C ASP A 356 1.49 21.86 3.07
N VAL A 357 0.56 20.91 3.08
CA VAL A 357 -0.62 20.90 2.21
C VAL A 357 -1.85 20.67 3.09
N ALA A 358 -2.83 21.57 2.97
CA ALA A 358 -4.07 21.46 3.73
C ALA A 358 -4.79 20.13 3.42
N PRO A 359 -5.40 19.48 4.43
CA PRO A 359 -6.11 18.23 4.23
C PRO A 359 -7.36 18.42 3.37
N VAL A 360 -7.69 17.39 2.61
CA VAL A 360 -8.87 17.32 1.72
C VAL A 360 -9.86 16.26 2.21
N GLY A 361 -11.05 16.17 1.59
CA GLY A 361 -12.00 15.08 1.86
C GLY A 361 -12.57 15.04 3.28
N ARG A 362 -12.52 16.16 4.03
CA ARG A 362 -13.18 16.28 5.34
C ARG A 362 -14.69 16.07 5.21
N ASN A 363 -15.32 15.52 6.25
CA ASN A 363 -16.75 15.19 6.27
C ASN A 363 -17.21 14.34 5.07
N SER A 364 -16.38 13.37 4.65
CA SER A 364 -16.71 12.48 3.53
C SER A 364 -17.72 11.38 3.91
N VAL A 365 -17.90 11.09 5.20
CA VAL A 365 -18.87 10.12 5.69
C VAL A 365 -20.26 10.75 5.77
N LYS A 366 -21.13 10.35 4.85
CA LYS A 366 -22.51 10.84 4.67
C LYS A 366 -23.53 9.69 4.74
N ALA A 367 -23.21 8.67 5.52
CA ALA A 367 -24.08 7.51 5.72
C ALA A 367 -25.41 7.90 6.38
N PRO A 368 -26.50 7.15 6.12
CA PRO A 368 -27.74 7.31 6.88
C PRO A 368 -27.54 7.01 8.37
N VAL A 369 -28.45 7.48 9.22
CA VAL A 369 -28.47 7.08 10.63
C VAL A 369 -29.00 5.65 10.73
N LEU A 370 -28.17 4.76 11.27
CA LEU A 370 -28.41 3.32 11.31
C LEU A 370 -29.10 2.89 12.61
N GLN A 371 -29.99 1.92 12.51
CA GLN A 371 -30.66 1.26 13.62
C GLN A 371 -30.30 -0.23 13.64
N ALA A 372 -30.48 -0.89 14.78
CA ALA A 372 -30.24 -2.32 14.92
C ALA A 372 -31.01 -3.18 13.90
N SER A 373 -32.18 -2.71 13.43
CA SER A 373 -32.98 -3.41 12.42
C SER A 373 -32.34 -3.45 11.03
N ASP A 374 -31.41 -2.54 10.74
CA ASP A 374 -30.79 -2.41 9.42
C ASP A 374 -29.74 -3.51 9.16
N PHE A 375 -29.23 -4.13 10.23
CA PHE A 375 -28.25 -5.23 10.16
C PHE A 375 -28.88 -6.62 10.05
N ARG A 376 -30.21 -6.71 9.93
CA ARG A 376 -30.93 -7.98 9.78
C ARG A 376 -30.87 -8.47 8.34
N THR A 377 -30.62 -9.77 8.14
CA THR A 377 -30.74 -10.41 6.81
C THR A 377 -32.09 -11.08 6.67
N ARG A 378 -32.98 -10.45 5.90
CA ARG A 378 -34.29 -11.03 5.58
C ARG A 378 -34.15 -12.03 4.44
N ALA A 379 -34.31 -13.32 4.75
CA ALA A 379 -34.25 -14.40 3.76
C ALA A 379 -35.36 -15.43 4.00
N ASN A 380 -35.70 -16.19 2.95
CA ASN A 380 -36.71 -17.26 2.98
C ASN A 380 -36.11 -18.67 2.79
N LYS A 381 -34.78 -18.77 2.68
CA LYS A 381 -34.01 -20.02 2.54
C LYS A 381 -32.96 -20.11 3.64
N VAL A 382 -32.66 -21.31 4.13
CA VAL A 382 -31.66 -21.51 5.19
C VAL A 382 -30.24 -21.59 4.64
N GLU A 383 -30.11 -22.05 3.39
CA GLU A 383 -28.86 -22.05 2.65
C GLU A 383 -28.33 -20.62 2.53
N THR A 384 -27.05 -20.44 2.82
CA THR A 384 -26.41 -19.13 2.88
C THR A 384 -24.99 -19.20 2.36
N ASP A 385 -24.65 -18.30 1.45
CA ASP A 385 -23.27 -18.04 1.05
C ASP A 385 -22.53 -17.29 2.17
N VAL A 386 -21.34 -17.78 2.54
CA VAL A 386 -20.55 -17.26 3.65
C VAL A 386 -19.12 -17.01 3.16
N ILE A 387 -18.59 -15.83 3.50
CA ILE A 387 -17.19 -15.50 3.23
C ILE A 387 -16.31 -16.26 4.23
N GLY A 388 -15.43 -17.12 3.76
CA GLY A 388 -14.42 -17.78 4.60
C GLY A 388 -13.10 -17.02 4.58
N ILE A 389 -12.62 -16.59 5.75
CA ILE A 389 -11.33 -15.92 5.90
C ILE A 389 -10.20 -16.94 5.82
N ARG A 390 -9.15 -16.60 5.07
CA ARG A 390 -7.85 -17.25 5.11
C ARG A 390 -6.87 -16.29 5.79
N GLU A 391 -6.45 -16.59 7.00
CA GLU A 391 -5.58 -15.71 7.78
C GLU A 391 -4.25 -15.43 7.05
N GLY A 392 -3.84 -14.16 7.01
CA GLY A 392 -2.64 -13.72 6.30
C GLY A 392 -2.76 -13.72 4.77
N GLN A 393 -3.99 -13.80 4.23
CA GLN A 393 -4.27 -13.74 2.80
C GLN A 393 -5.49 -12.85 2.52
N ILE A 394 -5.46 -12.21 1.36
CA ILE A 394 -6.59 -11.46 0.78
C ILE A 394 -7.61 -12.36 0.08
N LEU A 395 -7.21 -13.59 -0.26
CA LEU A 395 -8.08 -14.61 -0.85
C LEU A 395 -9.10 -15.10 0.18
N THR A 396 -10.36 -15.23 -0.25
CA THR A 396 -11.44 -15.78 0.57
C THR A 396 -11.97 -17.09 0.00
N ASP A 397 -12.53 -17.92 0.87
CA ASP A 397 -13.31 -19.09 0.47
C ASP A 397 -14.78 -18.73 0.26
N HIS A 398 -15.42 -19.40 -0.71
CA HIS A 398 -16.87 -19.36 -0.91
C HIS A 398 -17.49 -20.55 -0.18
N LEU A 399 -17.89 -20.33 1.06
CA LEU A 399 -18.50 -21.37 1.91
C LEU A 399 -20.02 -21.37 1.75
N HIS A 400 -20.63 -22.53 1.98
CA HIS A 400 -22.08 -22.72 1.99
C HIS A 400 -22.50 -23.31 3.33
N GLU A 401 -23.37 -22.60 4.05
CA GLU A 401 -23.80 -22.97 5.40
C GLU A 401 -25.33 -22.89 5.53
N ASP A 402 -25.90 -23.80 6.31
CA ASP A 402 -27.31 -23.71 6.72
C ASP A 402 -27.43 -22.84 7.97
N ILE A 403 -28.13 -21.71 7.84
CA ILE A 403 -28.38 -20.76 8.93
C ILE A 403 -29.89 -20.65 9.16
N ALA A 404 -30.32 -21.02 10.38
CA ALA A 404 -31.72 -21.04 10.73
C ALA A 404 -32.33 -19.63 10.75
N ILE A 405 -33.52 -19.50 10.15
CA ILE A 405 -34.29 -18.27 10.20
C ILE A 405 -35.12 -18.26 11.48
N LYS A 406 -34.92 -17.25 12.33
CA LYS A 406 -35.70 -17.01 13.55
C LYS A 406 -36.24 -15.57 13.51
N ASP A 407 -37.52 -15.41 13.79
CA ASP A 407 -38.22 -14.11 13.78
C ASP A 407 -38.02 -13.29 12.49
N GLY A 408 -37.80 -13.96 11.36
CA GLY A 408 -37.58 -13.33 10.04
C GLY A 408 -36.15 -12.86 9.79
N ASP A 409 -35.18 -13.29 10.61
CA ASP A 409 -33.75 -13.01 10.45
C ASP A 409 -32.89 -14.27 10.55
N LYS A 410 -31.75 -14.27 9.86
CA LYS A 410 -30.66 -15.22 10.09
C LYS A 410 -29.74 -14.59 11.12
N HIS A 411 -29.72 -15.08 12.36
CA HIS A 411 -28.87 -14.49 13.41
C HIS A 411 -27.42 -14.98 13.32
N PRO A 412 -26.45 -14.18 13.80
CA PRO A 412 -25.09 -14.65 14.09
C PRO A 412 -25.09 -15.90 14.99
N ASP A 413 -24.13 -16.80 14.76
CA ASP A 413 -23.91 -18.01 15.56
C ASP A 413 -22.43 -18.12 15.94
N VAL A 414 -22.10 -17.56 17.11
CA VAL A 414 -20.73 -17.53 17.64
C VAL A 414 -20.13 -18.91 17.88
N SER A 415 -20.96 -19.95 18.09
CA SER A 415 -20.48 -21.33 18.30
C SER A 415 -19.94 -21.97 17.03
N ARG A 416 -20.36 -21.45 15.87
CA ARG A 416 -19.91 -21.85 14.53
C ARG A 416 -19.01 -20.80 13.87
N ASP A 417 -18.69 -19.73 14.60
CA ASP A 417 -18.00 -18.54 14.10
C ASP A 417 -18.68 -17.94 12.87
N LEU A 418 -20.01 -17.83 12.91
CA LEU A 418 -20.81 -17.19 11.85
C LEU A 418 -21.19 -15.79 12.32
N VAL A 419 -20.45 -14.79 11.86
CA VAL A 419 -20.59 -13.39 12.29
C VAL A 419 -21.32 -12.59 11.20
N ARG A 420 -22.15 -11.62 11.59
CA ARG A 420 -22.77 -10.70 10.63
C ARG A 420 -21.70 -9.80 10.05
N ILE A 421 -21.69 -9.64 8.73
CA ILE A 421 -21.01 -8.53 8.04
C ILE A 421 -22.05 -7.64 7.37
N SER A 422 -21.81 -6.34 7.34
CA SER A 422 -22.62 -5.36 6.64
C SER A 422 -21.75 -4.31 5.97
N VAL A 423 -22.16 -3.88 4.78
CA VAL A 423 -21.57 -2.76 4.06
C VAL A 423 -22.65 -1.70 3.85
N VAL A 424 -22.40 -0.50 4.36
CA VAL A 424 -23.33 0.64 4.34
C VAL A 424 -22.77 1.74 3.45
N GLU A 425 -23.51 2.10 2.40
CA GLU A 425 -23.12 3.19 1.50
C GLU A 425 -22.97 4.50 2.26
N ARG A 426 -21.78 5.11 2.18
CA ARG A 426 -21.42 6.27 3.00
C ARG A 426 -21.12 7.53 2.21
N HIS A 427 -21.19 7.51 0.89
CA HIS A 427 -20.91 8.67 0.04
C HIS A 427 -22.16 9.55 -0.18
N GLY A 428 -23.33 9.08 0.26
CA GLY A 428 -24.60 9.79 0.19
C GLY A 428 -25.27 9.71 -1.18
N GLN A 429 -25.01 8.63 -1.93
CA GLN A 429 -25.51 8.45 -3.29
C GLN A 429 -26.80 7.63 -3.37
N ASN A 430 -26.90 6.55 -2.59
CA ASN A 430 -28.04 5.63 -2.68
C ASN A 430 -28.56 5.13 -1.33
N GLY A 431 -27.77 5.23 -0.25
CA GLY A 431 -28.16 4.77 1.09
C GLY A 431 -28.32 3.25 1.19
N ASN A 432 -27.71 2.48 0.30
CA ASN A 432 -27.74 1.02 0.32
C ASN A 432 -27.12 0.46 1.59
N ILE A 433 -27.66 -0.66 2.05
CA ILE A 433 -27.15 -1.45 3.17
C ILE A 433 -27.21 -2.91 2.77
N ALA A 434 -26.05 -3.53 2.56
CA ALA A 434 -25.94 -4.95 2.35
C ALA A 434 -25.63 -5.67 3.66
N THR A 435 -26.10 -6.91 3.78
CA THR A 435 -25.79 -7.79 4.91
C THR A 435 -25.42 -9.18 4.39
N GLY A 436 -24.47 -9.81 5.06
CA GLY A 436 -23.98 -11.15 4.74
C GLY A 436 -23.43 -11.83 5.99
N PHE A 437 -22.65 -12.90 5.77
CA PHE A 437 -21.98 -13.63 6.84
C PHE A 437 -20.51 -13.87 6.52
N VAL A 438 -19.69 -13.84 7.56
CA VAL A 438 -18.27 -14.18 7.51
C VAL A 438 -17.95 -15.24 8.55
N LYS A 439 -17.01 -16.12 8.21
CA LYS A 439 -16.44 -17.16 9.07
C LYS A 439 -14.93 -17.04 9.12
N GLY A 440 -14.34 -17.21 10.30
CA GLY A 440 -12.91 -17.04 10.59
C GLY A 440 -12.56 -15.75 11.33
N PHE A 441 -13.56 -14.96 11.77
CA PHE A 441 -13.30 -13.69 12.47
C PHE A 441 -13.10 -13.88 13.98
N GLY A 442 -13.70 -14.91 14.57
CA GLY A 442 -13.59 -15.26 15.99
C GLY A 442 -14.47 -14.44 16.93
N LEU A 443 -15.25 -13.48 16.43
CA LEU A 443 -16.02 -12.53 17.24
C LEU A 443 -17.07 -13.25 18.12
N GLN A 444 -17.02 -13.00 19.44
CA GLN A 444 -17.92 -13.59 20.43
C GLN A 444 -18.92 -12.59 21.05
N ALA A 445 -18.61 -11.29 20.98
CA ALA A 445 -19.45 -10.21 21.50
C ALA A 445 -19.20 -8.91 20.71
N GLY A 446 -20.13 -7.95 20.79
CA GLY A 446 -19.92 -6.61 20.27
C GLY A 446 -19.84 -6.51 18.74
N ALA A 447 -19.18 -5.45 18.28
CA ALA A 447 -18.99 -5.12 16.89
C ALA A 447 -17.68 -4.37 16.63
N ILE A 448 -17.20 -4.47 15.39
CA ILE A 448 -16.08 -3.70 14.85
C ILE A 448 -16.55 -3.02 13.56
N ALA A 449 -16.25 -1.74 13.39
CA ALA A 449 -16.61 -0.98 12.20
C ALA A 449 -15.43 -0.16 11.66
N SER A 450 -15.42 0.05 10.34
CA SER A 450 -14.37 0.74 9.60
C SER A 450 -14.94 1.52 8.42
N THR A 451 -14.36 2.69 8.10
CA THR A 451 -14.56 3.36 6.79
C THR A 451 -13.48 3.02 5.76
N VAL A 452 -12.41 2.32 6.16
CA VAL A 452 -11.46 1.69 5.24
C VAL A 452 -12.04 0.34 4.83
N CYS A 453 -12.35 0.23 3.54
CA CYS A 453 -13.15 -0.85 2.97
C CYS A 453 -12.84 -0.92 1.48
N HIS A 454 -11.80 -1.65 1.09
CA HIS A 454 -11.23 -1.61 -0.26
C HIS A 454 -12.28 -1.99 -1.33
N ASP A 455 -12.41 -1.31 -2.46
CA ASP A 455 -11.87 0.05 -2.77
C ASP A 455 -12.96 1.11 -2.69
N HIS A 456 -14.23 0.71 -2.65
CA HIS A 456 -15.35 1.64 -2.64
C HIS A 456 -15.44 2.45 -1.33
N HIS A 457 -14.75 2.02 -0.27
CA HIS A 457 -14.64 2.67 1.03
C HIS A 457 -15.98 3.08 1.62
N ASN A 458 -16.92 2.14 1.64
CA ASN A 458 -18.16 2.29 2.39
C ASN A 458 -17.90 1.93 3.87
N ILE A 459 -18.90 2.09 4.73
CA ILE A 459 -18.75 1.59 6.10
C ILE A 459 -18.86 0.07 6.06
N ALA A 460 -17.80 -0.62 6.47
CA ALA A 460 -17.82 -2.05 6.75
C ALA A 460 -18.02 -2.26 8.25
N CYS A 461 -18.94 -3.14 8.63
CA CYS A 461 -19.22 -3.44 10.04
C CYS A 461 -19.42 -4.95 10.22
N VAL A 462 -18.70 -5.54 11.17
CA VAL A 462 -18.90 -6.92 11.61
C VAL A 462 -19.33 -6.96 13.05
N GLY A 463 -20.29 -7.83 13.38
CA GLY A 463 -20.84 -7.88 14.73
C GLY A 463 -21.65 -9.13 15.01
N VAL A 464 -21.87 -9.38 16.29
CA VAL A 464 -22.79 -10.43 16.76
C VAL A 464 -24.01 -9.86 17.49
N ASP A 465 -23.95 -8.57 17.83
CA ASP A 465 -25.05 -7.78 18.38
C ASP A 465 -25.34 -6.58 17.47
N TYR A 466 -26.61 -6.43 17.05
CA TYR A 466 -26.99 -5.38 16.10
C TYR A 466 -27.07 -3.98 16.72
N ALA A 467 -27.27 -3.86 18.03
CA ALA A 467 -27.24 -2.56 18.69
C ALA A 467 -25.81 -2.03 18.73
N ASP A 468 -24.84 -2.89 19.05
CA ASP A 468 -23.42 -2.54 19.01
C ASP A 468 -22.94 -2.20 17.59
N MET A 469 -23.42 -2.94 16.58
CA MET A 469 -23.16 -2.59 15.18
C MET A 469 -23.68 -1.21 14.81
N ALA A 470 -24.87 -0.84 15.28
CA ALA A 470 -25.44 0.49 15.05
C ALA A 470 -24.65 1.58 15.76
N VAL A 471 -24.24 1.36 17.01
CA VAL A 471 -23.37 2.29 17.76
C VAL A 471 -22.06 2.50 17.02
N ALA A 472 -21.39 1.41 16.62
CA ALA A 472 -20.10 1.48 15.95
C ALA A 472 -20.19 2.21 14.59
N ALA A 473 -21.16 1.85 13.76
CA ALA A 473 -21.31 2.42 12.43
C ALA A 473 -21.75 3.89 12.45
N ASN A 474 -22.65 4.29 13.36
CA ASN A 474 -23.05 5.70 13.48
C ASN A 474 -21.91 6.57 14.01
N ARG A 475 -21.09 6.06 14.94
CA ARG A 475 -19.94 6.80 15.47
C ARG A 475 -18.97 7.22 14.39
N LEU A 476 -18.77 6.39 13.35
CA LEU A 476 -17.91 6.73 12.21
C LEU A 476 -18.33 8.02 11.50
N SER A 477 -19.63 8.30 11.39
CA SER A 477 -20.12 9.57 10.83
C SER A 477 -19.78 10.78 11.71
N GLU A 478 -19.75 10.61 13.03
CA GLU A 478 -19.46 11.69 13.99
C GLU A 478 -17.97 12.08 14.02
N ILE A 479 -17.08 11.11 13.78
CA ILE A 479 -15.63 11.31 13.79
C ILE A 479 -15.03 11.51 12.39
N GLU A 480 -15.89 11.69 11.37
CA GLU A 480 -15.53 11.86 9.96
C GLU A 480 -14.81 10.64 9.34
N GLY A 481 -15.08 9.45 9.86
CA GLY A 481 -14.50 8.18 9.44
C GLY A 481 -13.41 7.70 10.38
N GLY A 482 -13.08 6.41 10.30
CA GLY A 482 -12.20 5.80 11.29
C GLY A 482 -12.41 4.31 11.50
N PHE A 483 -11.95 3.88 12.66
CA PHE A 483 -12.11 2.55 13.22
C PHE A 483 -12.81 2.62 14.57
N ILE A 484 -13.77 1.73 14.80
CA ILE A 484 -14.51 1.63 16.06
C ILE A 484 -14.54 0.17 16.53
N VAL A 485 -14.34 -0.02 17.84
CA VAL A 485 -14.70 -1.25 18.55
C VAL A 485 -15.79 -0.90 19.56
N ALA A 486 -16.94 -1.58 19.51
CA ALA A 486 -18.06 -1.34 20.40
C ALA A 486 -18.56 -2.63 21.08
N ARG A 487 -19.08 -2.49 22.29
CA ARG A 487 -19.68 -3.58 23.06
C ARG A 487 -20.63 -3.04 24.11
N ASP A 488 -21.77 -3.71 24.30
CA ASP A 488 -22.74 -3.42 25.36
C ASP A 488 -23.23 -1.94 25.32
N GLY A 489 -23.29 -1.34 24.13
CA GLY A 489 -23.68 0.04 23.87
C GLY A 489 -22.56 1.08 24.07
N GLU A 490 -21.34 0.66 24.39
CA GLU A 490 -20.19 1.53 24.66
C GLU A 490 -19.10 1.40 23.59
N ILE A 491 -18.40 2.50 23.31
CA ILE A 491 -17.20 2.50 22.46
C ILE A 491 -16.00 2.13 23.32
N LEU A 492 -15.37 1.00 23.03
CA LEU A 492 -14.20 0.51 23.75
C LEU A 492 -12.90 1.16 23.25
N ALA A 493 -12.81 1.39 21.95
CA ALA A 493 -11.67 2.04 21.31
C ALA A 493 -12.10 2.70 19.98
N GLU A 494 -11.44 3.80 19.64
CA GLU A 494 -11.66 4.52 18.37
C GLU A 494 -10.37 5.17 17.83
N LEU A 495 -10.28 5.24 16.50
CA LEU A 495 -9.28 6.02 15.75
C LEU A 495 -10.00 6.84 14.67
N ALA A 496 -9.91 8.17 14.75
CA ALA A 496 -10.48 9.06 13.75
C ALA A 496 -9.56 9.22 12.53
N LEU A 497 -10.15 9.12 11.34
CA LEU A 497 -9.50 9.21 10.04
C LEU A 497 -10.18 10.30 9.17
N PRO A 498 -10.19 11.57 9.60
CA PRO A 498 -11.03 12.61 9.00
C PRO A 498 -10.66 12.96 7.55
N VAL A 499 -9.47 12.61 7.07
CA VAL A 499 -9.08 12.83 5.67
C VAL A 499 -9.68 11.71 4.83
N ALA A 500 -10.77 12.02 4.13
CA ALA A 500 -11.55 11.09 3.30
C ALA A 500 -12.11 9.86 4.04
N GLY A 501 -12.05 9.79 5.37
CA GLY A 501 -12.38 8.58 6.13
C GLY A 501 -11.28 7.52 6.07
N LEU A 502 -10.05 7.87 5.68
CA LEU A 502 -8.96 6.95 5.38
C LEU A 502 -7.67 7.27 6.16
N MET A 503 -7.34 8.56 6.31
CA MET A 503 -6.11 8.98 7.00
C MET A 503 -6.39 9.89 8.20
N SER A 504 -5.57 9.74 9.23
CA SER A 504 -5.56 10.58 10.43
C SER A 504 -4.75 11.85 10.23
N LEU A 505 -5.08 12.87 11.02
CA LEU A 505 -4.27 14.10 11.18
C LEU A 505 -3.35 14.05 12.40
N LEU A 506 -3.35 12.93 13.13
CA LEU A 506 -2.44 12.67 14.24
C LEU A 506 -1.04 12.32 13.71
N SER A 507 -0.04 12.40 14.59
CA SER A 507 1.31 11.89 14.29
C SER A 507 1.29 10.37 14.09
N PHE A 508 2.25 9.83 13.33
CA PHE A 508 2.31 8.37 13.14
C PHE A 508 2.52 7.61 14.46
N GLU A 509 3.20 8.22 15.44
CA GLU A 509 3.36 7.65 16.78
C GLU A 509 2.01 7.56 17.51
N GLU A 510 1.20 8.61 17.48
CA GLU A 510 -0.14 8.59 18.09
C GLU A 510 -1.07 7.59 17.40
N VAL A 511 -1.03 7.51 16.06
CA VAL A 511 -1.79 6.50 15.30
C VAL A 511 -1.36 5.08 15.69
N ARG A 512 -0.06 4.85 15.83
CA ARG A 512 0.46 3.55 16.30
C ARG A 512 -0.10 3.17 17.66
N GLU A 513 -0.05 4.07 18.65
CA GLU A 513 -0.59 3.78 19.99
C GLU A 513 -2.11 3.52 19.95
N LYS A 514 -2.86 4.27 19.12
CA LYS A 514 -4.29 4.03 18.90
C LYS A 514 -4.59 2.67 18.26
N LEU A 515 -3.74 2.20 17.34
CA LEU A 515 -3.87 0.86 16.75
C LEU A 515 -3.63 -0.24 17.80
N ILE A 516 -2.71 -0.03 18.74
CA ILE A 516 -2.50 -0.96 19.87
C ILE A 516 -3.77 -1.04 20.72
N ASP A 517 -4.37 0.10 21.06
CA ASP A 517 -5.63 0.15 21.83
C ASP A 517 -6.77 -0.56 21.09
N LEU A 518 -6.93 -0.30 19.79
CA LEU A 518 -7.93 -0.96 18.94
C LEU A 518 -7.73 -2.47 18.86
N ARG A 519 -6.49 -2.94 18.64
CA ARG A 519 -6.15 -4.38 18.60
C ARG A 519 -6.43 -5.04 19.95
N SER A 520 -6.10 -4.36 21.04
CA SER A 520 -6.42 -4.82 22.40
C SER A 520 -7.93 -4.92 22.63
N ALA A 521 -8.69 -3.89 22.27
CA ALA A 521 -10.15 -3.87 22.40
C ALA A 521 -10.81 -4.97 21.56
N ALA A 522 -10.40 -5.15 20.30
CA ALA A 522 -10.88 -6.21 19.41
C ALA A 522 -10.66 -7.61 20.03
N ARG A 523 -9.50 -7.87 20.63
CA ARG A 523 -9.22 -9.13 21.34
C ARG A 523 -10.19 -9.38 22.51
N THR A 524 -10.66 -8.33 23.20
CA THR A 524 -11.67 -8.49 24.26
C THR A 524 -13.05 -8.94 23.75
N LEU A 525 -13.30 -8.79 22.44
CA LEU A 525 -14.48 -9.29 21.76
C LEU A 525 -14.34 -10.74 21.30
N GLY A 526 -13.16 -11.36 21.46
CA GLY A 526 -12.87 -12.73 21.01
C GLY A 526 -12.17 -12.83 19.65
N VAL A 527 -11.88 -11.71 18.99
CA VAL A 527 -11.18 -11.69 17.70
C VAL A 527 -9.79 -12.31 17.82
N THR A 528 -9.49 -13.25 16.92
CA THR A 528 -8.20 -13.96 16.87
C THR A 528 -7.25 -13.44 15.81
N LEU A 529 -7.78 -12.71 14.82
CA LEU A 529 -7.00 -12.13 13.73
C LEU A 529 -5.99 -11.12 14.26
N GLU A 530 -4.77 -11.15 13.70
CA GLU A 530 -3.70 -10.20 14.04
C GLU A 530 -4.09 -8.76 13.65
N GLU A 531 -4.58 -8.57 12.42
CA GLU A 531 -4.96 -7.28 11.83
C GLU A 531 -6.44 -7.26 11.41
N PRO A 532 -7.39 -7.16 12.36
CA PRO A 532 -8.82 -7.36 12.06
C PRO A 532 -9.45 -6.26 11.20
N PHE A 533 -8.98 -5.02 11.28
CA PHE A 533 -9.51 -3.91 10.48
C PHE A 533 -9.09 -4.02 9.01
N LEU A 534 -7.83 -4.35 8.76
CA LEU A 534 -7.35 -4.55 7.40
C LEU A 534 -7.95 -5.83 6.80
N GLN A 535 -8.05 -6.91 7.59
CA GLN A 535 -8.78 -8.12 7.15
C GLN A 535 -10.23 -7.80 6.78
N LEU A 536 -10.94 -6.99 7.57
CA LEU A 536 -12.30 -6.53 7.29
C LEU A 536 -12.37 -5.74 5.97
N ALA A 537 -11.41 -4.86 5.73
CA ALA A 537 -11.37 -4.04 4.52
C ALA A 537 -11.32 -4.89 3.25
N PHE A 538 -10.56 -5.99 3.26
CA PHE A 538 -10.45 -6.92 2.12
C PHE A 538 -11.66 -7.84 1.92
N LEU A 539 -12.57 -7.96 2.88
CA LEU A 539 -13.82 -8.72 2.67
C LEU A 539 -14.75 -8.01 1.68
N ALA A 540 -14.50 -6.73 1.43
CA ALA A 540 -15.32 -5.91 0.57
C ALA A 540 -14.73 -5.64 -0.82
N LEU A 541 -13.51 -6.11 -1.11
CA LEU A 541 -12.82 -5.85 -2.38
C LEU A 541 -13.24 -6.83 -3.49
N PRO A 542 -14.13 -6.45 -4.41
CA PRO A 542 -14.84 -7.38 -5.29
C PRO A 542 -14.06 -7.70 -6.59
N VAL A 543 -12.74 -7.56 -6.55
CA VAL A 543 -11.81 -7.90 -7.64
C VAL A 543 -10.83 -9.02 -7.24
N ILE A 544 -10.89 -9.47 -5.98
CA ILE A 544 -10.05 -10.56 -5.45
C ILE A 544 -10.93 -11.78 -5.10
N PRO A 545 -10.63 -12.98 -5.61
CA PRO A 545 -11.43 -14.18 -5.35
C PRO A 545 -11.54 -14.61 -3.87
N ALA A 546 -12.56 -15.38 -3.48
CA ALA A 546 -13.67 -15.91 -4.30
C ALA A 546 -15.02 -15.22 -4.04
N LEU A 547 -15.34 -14.91 -2.78
CA LEU A 547 -16.60 -14.30 -2.35
C LEU A 547 -16.34 -13.06 -1.51
N LYS A 548 -17.04 -11.96 -1.84
CA LYS A 548 -16.89 -10.63 -1.22
C LYS A 548 -18.26 -10.01 -0.95
N ILE A 549 -18.30 -8.82 -0.34
CA ILE A 549 -19.54 -8.07 -0.09
C ILE A 549 -19.35 -6.58 -0.40
N THR A 550 -20.27 -5.98 -1.16
CA THR A 550 -20.31 -4.53 -1.40
C THR A 550 -21.59 -3.94 -0.81
N ASP A 551 -21.81 -2.63 -0.93
CA ASP A 551 -23.09 -2.00 -0.56
C ASP A 551 -24.28 -2.61 -1.33
N ARG A 552 -24.03 -3.26 -2.47
CA ARG A 552 -25.07 -3.84 -3.33
C ARG A 552 -25.39 -5.30 -3.04
N GLY A 553 -24.61 -5.98 -2.20
CA GLY A 553 -24.83 -7.37 -1.83
C GLY A 553 -23.56 -8.21 -1.85
N MET A 554 -23.74 -9.53 -1.75
CA MET A 554 -22.65 -10.50 -1.88
C MET A 554 -22.21 -10.60 -3.34
N VAL A 555 -20.90 -10.71 -3.58
CA VAL A 555 -20.31 -10.75 -4.92
C VAL A 555 -19.53 -12.05 -5.11
N ASP A 556 -19.93 -12.84 -6.11
CA ASP A 556 -19.13 -13.95 -6.65
C ASP A 556 -18.11 -13.36 -7.62
N VAL A 557 -16.85 -13.27 -7.20
CA VAL A 557 -15.80 -12.61 -7.99
C VAL A 557 -15.39 -13.47 -9.20
N HIS A 558 -15.54 -14.80 -9.12
CA HIS A 558 -15.26 -15.68 -10.25
C HIS A 558 -16.26 -15.49 -11.39
N LYS A 559 -17.54 -15.32 -11.05
CA LYS A 559 -18.60 -15.02 -12.03
C LYS A 559 -18.74 -13.54 -12.34
N PHE A 560 -18.16 -12.68 -11.49
CA PHE A 560 -18.25 -11.24 -11.56
C PHE A 560 -19.71 -10.75 -11.53
N GLU A 561 -20.48 -11.30 -10.58
CA GLU A 561 -21.91 -10.99 -10.40
C GLU A 561 -22.30 -10.84 -8.92
N ILE A 562 -23.37 -10.08 -8.66
CA ILE A 562 -24.01 -9.99 -7.35
C ILE A 562 -24.92 -11.21 -7.16
N ILE A 563 -24.77 -11.91 -6.04
CA ILE A 563 -25.58 -13.06 -5.67
C ILE A 563 -26.89 -12.59 -5.05
N SER A 564 -28.00 -13.21 -5.45
CA SER A 564 -29.38 -12.90 -5.05
C SER A 564 -29.97 -13.83 -3.99
#